data_AF-A0A7Y2DMU8-F1
#
_entry.id   AF-A0A7Y2DMU8-F1
#
_cell.length_a   1.000
_cell.length_b   1.000
_cell.length_c   1.000
_cell.angle_alpha   90.00
_cell.angle_beta   90.00
_cell.angle_gamma   90.00
#
_symmetry.space_group_name_H-M   'P 1'
#
loop_
_entity.id
_entity.type
_entity.pdbx_description
1 polymer ?
#
loop_
_entity_poly.entity_id
_entity_poly.type
_entity_poly.pdbx_seq_one_letter_code
_entity_poly.pdbx_strand_id
1 'polypeptide(L)'
;MLVHIGPVGAAQMDGWLRFSRRVLCDLRTEPGDLGRTFAQNLLAEWNKLMDEWAAVLDETMRAGQPDFVWKGDLDPDEGEYLVYSLQRTIRSTTVAAWVSPEDLANHGLITYHVLKRLIDSLESEGVAHHEFVEQMRAEVARFRASFP
;
A
#
# COMPACT_ATOMS: atom_id res chain seq x y z
N MET A 1 -3.77 -13.71 -7.60
CA MET A 1 -2.38 -13.23 -7.64
C MET A 1 -1.58 -13.51 -6.39
N LEU A 2 -0.38 -14.08 -6.57
CA LEU A 2 0.58 -14.23 -5.49
C LEU A 2 1.34 -12.92 -5.28
N VAL A 3 1.29 -12.37 -4.06
CA VAL A 3 1.95 -11.11 -3.70
C VAL A 3 3.07 -11.35 -2.71
N HIS A 4 4.23 -10.79 -3.02
CA HIS A 4 5.40 -10.82 -2.15
C HIS A 4 5.77 -9.40 -1.69
N ILE A 5 5.56 -9.10 -0.41
CA ILE A 5 6.01 -7.85 0.21
C ILE A 5 7.31 -8.12 0.97
N GLY A 6 8.29 -7.25 0.78
CA GLY A 6 9.63 -7.41 1.36
C GLY A 6 10.73 -7.86 0.39
N PRO A 7 11.97 -8.06 0.90
CA PRO A 7 12.39 -7.74 2.27
C PRO A 7 12.37 -6.21 2.53
N VAL A 8 11.89 -5.81 3.71
CA VAL A 8 11.95 -4.44 4.24
C VAL A 8 12.36 -4.52 5.71
N GLY A 9 13.16 -3.59 6.22
CA GLY A 9 13.56 -3.60 7.63
C GLY A 9 12.35 -3.62 8.57
N ALA A 10 12.36 -4.47 9.60
CA ALA A 10 11.22 -4.66 10.49
C ALA A 10 10.77 -3.36 11.17
N ALA A 11 11.72 -2.56 11.68
CA ALA A 11 11.42 -1.26 12.29
C ALA A 11 10.83 -0.24 11.31
N GLN A 12 11.27 -0.30 10.05
CA GLN A 12 10.73 0.51 8.95
C GLN A 12 9.28 0.11 8.63
N MET A 13 9.02 -1.20 8.54
CA MET A 13 7.67 -1.73 8.31
C MET A 13 6.71 -1.39 9.47
N ASP A 14 7.16 -1.47 10.73
CA ASP A 14 6.38 -1.05 11.91
C ASP A 14 5.94 0.41 11.80
N GLY A 15 6.90 1.31 11.51
CA GLY A 15 6.60 2.71 11.25
C GLY A 15 5.59 2.91 10.12
N TRP A 16 5.78 2.20 9.02
CA TRP A 16 4.91 2.30 7.84
C TRP A 16 3.49 1.79 8.10
N LEU A 17 3.31 0.69 8.86
CA LEU A 17 1.99 0.18 9.21
C LEU A 17 1.19 1.20 10.02
N ARG A 18 1.83 1.83 11.03
CA ARG A 18 1.20 2.90 11.82
C ARG A 18 0.83 4.10 10.96
N PHE A 19 1.75 4.55 10.12
CA PHE A 19 1.53 5.66 9.19
C PHE A 19 0.36 5.36 8.24
N SER A 20 0.36 4.18 7.62
CA SER A 20 -0.60 3.83 6.58
C SER A 20 -2.00 3.64 7.13
N ARG A 21 -2.17 3.08 8.35
CA ARG A 21 -3.48 3.04 9.02
C ARG A 21 -4.08 4.42 9.23
N ARG A 22 -3.24 5.40 9.60
CA ARG A 22 -3.67 6.79 9.80
C ARG A 22 -4.08 7.43 8.48
N VAL A 23 -3.31 7.19 7.41
CA VAL A 23 -3.54 7.75 6.08
C VAL A 23 -4.75 7.13 5.39
N LEU A 24 -4.92 5.81 5.44
CA LEU A 24 -6.06 5.12 4.82
C LEU A 24 -7.40 5.40 5.51
N CYS A 25 -7.40 5.95 6.73
CA CYS A 25 -8.64 6.46 7.33
C CYS A 25 -9.30 7.57 6.48
N ASP A 26 -8.55 8.29 5.63
CA ASP A 26 -9.12 9.28 4.72
C ASP A 26 -10.00 8.67 3.61
N LEU A 27 -9.89 7.36 3.34
CA LEU A 27 -10.86 6.66 2.50
C LEU A 27 -12.30 6.76 3.06
N ARG A 28 -12.48 7.08 4.34
CA ARG A 28 -13.79 7.24 4.99
C ARG A 28 -14.44 8.60 4.75
N THR A 29 -13.63 9.64 4.51
CA THR A 29 -14.04 11.04 4.62
C THR A 29 -14.20 11.71 3.25
N GLU A 30 -13.68 11.11 2.18
CA GLU A 30 -13.65 11.74 0.87
C GLU A 30 -14.93 11.48 0.03
N PRO A 31 -15.55 12.52 -0.56
CA PRO A 31 -16.79 12.42 -1.32
C PRO A 31 -16.61 12.13 -2.83
N GLY A 32 -15.53 11.47 -3.25
CA GLY A 32 -15.24 11.24 -4.68
C GLY A 32 -15.40 9.78 -5.13
N ASP A 33 -15.76 9.60 -6.41
CA ASP A 33 -15.90 8.41 -7.30
C ASP A 33 -16.25 7.02 -6.73
N LEU A 34 -15.72 6.66 -5.57
CA LEU A 34 -16.04 5.45 -4.84
C LEU A 34 -17.30 5.68 -4.01
N GLY A 35 -18.37 4.94 -4.31
CA GLY A 35 -19.57 4.95 -3.47
C GLY A 35 -19.23 4.59 -2.02
N ARG A 36 -19.94 5.17 -1.05
CA ARG A 36 -19.68 4.98 0.39
C ARG A 36 -19.48 3.51 0.80
N THR A 37 -20.32 2.60 0.31
CA THR A 37 -20.23 1.16 0.62
C THR A 37 -18.94 0.55 0.08
N PHE A 38 -18.53 0.94 -1.13
CA PHE A 38 -17.30 0.45 -1.72
C PHE A 38 -16.06 0.92 -0.97
N ALA A 39 -16.03 2.20 -0.58
CA ALA A 39 -14.96 2.74 0.26
C ALA A 39 -14.87 2.05 1.64
N GLN A 40 -16.01 1.67 2.23
CA GLN A 40 -16.04 0.90 3.47
C GLN A 40 -15.48 -0.52 3.31
N ASN A 41 -15.82 -1.20 2.21
CA ASN A 41 -15.30 -2.53 1.92
C ASN A 41 -13.79 -2.49 1.69
N LEU A 42 -13.29 -1.53 0.91
CA LEU A 42 -11.85 -1.37 0.70
C LEU A 42 -11.09 -1.07 2.00
N LEU A 43 -11.65 -0.26 2.88
CA LEU A 43 -11.04 -0.02 4.17
C LEU A 43 -11.03 -1.29 5.05
N ALA A 44 -12.06 -2.12 4.97
CA ALA A 44 -12.10 -3.40 5.67
C ALA A 44 -11.01 -4.34 5.17
N GLU A 45 -10.81 -4.44 3.84
CA GLU A 45 -9.74 -5.25 3.26
C GLU A 45 -8.34 -4.72 3.63
N TRP A 46 -8.13 -3.41 3.57
CA TRP A 46 -6.88 -2.82 4.04
C TRP A 46 -6.61 -3.11 5.53
N ASN A 47 -7.62 -3.02 6.39
CA ASN A 47 -7.45 -3.33 7.81
C ASN A 47 -7.08 -4.79 8.02
N LYS A 48 -7.75 -5.72 7.32
CA LYS A 48 -7.44 -7.15 7.36
C LYS A 48 -6.00 -7.42 6.95
N LEU A 49 -5.54 -6.85 5.83
CA LEU A 49 -4.15 -7.01 5.38
C LEU A 49 -3.13 -6.38 6.34
N MET A 50 -3.43 -5.21 6.89
CA MET A 50 -2.55 -4.57 7.86
C MET A 50 -2.50 -5.32 9.20
N ASP A 51 -3.59 -5.98 9.62
CA ASP A 51 -3.61 -6.84 10.80
C ASP A 51 -2.77 -8.09 10.56
N GLU A 52 -2.87 -8.69 9.36
CA GLU A 52 -2.06 -9.83 8.96
C GLU A 52 -0.57 -9.47 8.90
N TRP A 53 -0.22 -8.36 8.26
CA TRP A 53 1.17 -7.89 8.19
C TRP A 53 1.71 -7.51 9.56
N ALA A 54 0.88 -6.95 10.45
CA ALA A 54 1.30 -6.69 11.83
C ALA A 54 1.60 -7.99 12.59
N ALA A 55 0.78 -9.03 12.44
CA ALA A 55 1.03 -10.32 13.06
C ALA A 55 2.36 -10.94 12.58
N VAL A 56 2.62 -10.91 11.27
CA VAL A 56 3.89 -11.40 10.70
C VAL A 56 5.08 -10.57 11.16
N LEU A 57 4.91 -9.25 11.27
CA LEU A 57 5.95 -8.37 11.79
C LEU A 57 6.27 -8.67 13.27
N ASP A 58 5.25 -8.89 14.09
CA ASP A 58 5.43 -9.27 15.50
C ASP A 58 6.18 -10.60 15.65
N GLU A 59 5.92 -11.56 14.77
CA GLU A 59 6.66 -12.82 14.72
C GLU A 59 8.12 -12.60 14.29
N THR A 60 8.33 -11.81 13.24
CA THR A 60 9.66 -11.43 12.73
C THR A 60 10.52 -10.78 13.83
N MET A 61 9.95 -9.82 14.56
CA MET A 61 10.63 -9.11 15.64
C MET A 61 10.90 -10.03 16.85
N ARG A 62 9.95 -10.89 17.22
CA ARG A 62 10.15 -11.88 18.30
C ARG A 62 11.24 -12.89 17.96
N ALA A 63 11.35 -13.28 16.70
CA ALA A 63 12.42 -14.15 16.21
C ALA A 63 13.78 -13.43 16.08
N GLY A 64 13.85 -12.13 16.33
CA GLY A 64 15.08 -11.33 16.19
C GLY A 64 15.54 -11.17 14.73
N GLN A 65 14.62 -11.32 13.77
CA GLN A 65 14.93 -11.17 12.35
C GLN A 65 14.94 -9.69 11.96
N PRO A 66 15.93 -9.24 11.15
CA PRO A 66 16.05 -7.83 10.80
C PRO A 66 15.00 -7.37 9.80
N ASP A 67 14.49 -8.28 8.96
CA ASP A 67 13.68 -7.96 7.79
C ASP A 67 12.31 -8.63 7.86
N PHE A 68 11.28 -7.84 7.58
CA PHE A 68 9.92 -8.28 7.31
C PHE A 68 9.80 -8.83 5.90
N VAL A 69 9.18 -10.01 5.78
CA VAL A 69 8.77 -10.61 4.50
C VAL A 69 7.37 -11.20 4.67
N TRP A 70 6.46 -10.83 3.79
CA TRP A 70 5.13 -11.43 3.71
C TRP A 70 4.87 -11.96 2.31
N LYS A 71 4.16 -13.08 2.25
CA LYS A 71 3.70 -13.72 1.03
C LYS A 71 2.26 -14.15 1.23
N GLY A 72 1.38 -13.79 0.31
CA GLY A 72 0.00 -14.22 0.35
C GLY A 72 -0.70 -14.07 -0.99
N ASP A 73 -1.84 -14.71 -1.10
CA ASP A 73 -2.70 -14.64 -2.27
C ASP A 73 -3.72 -13.51 -2.11
N LEU A 74 -3.91 -12.75 -3.18
CA LEU A 74 -4.96 -11.75 -3.31
C LEU A 74 -5.77 -12.02 -4.58
N ASP A 75 -7.05 -11.72 -4.54
CA ASP A 75 -7.85 -11.63 -5.75
C ASP A 75 -7.30 -10.50 -6.64
N PRO A 76 -7.13 -10.71 -7.96
CA PRO A 76 -6.58 -9.68 -8.85
C PRO A 76 -7.40 -8.38 -8.87
N ASP A 77 -8.73 -8.47 -8.86
CA ASP A 77 -9.60 -7.28 -8.88
C ASP A 77 -9.44 -6.52 -7.55
N GLU A 78 -9.40 -7.23 -6.42
CA GLU A 78 -9.06 -6.63 -5.12
C GLU A 78 -7.69 -5.95 -5.15
N GLY A 79 -6.70 -6.58 -5.79
CA GLY A 79 -5.37 -6.05 -6.03
C GLY A 79 -5.35 -4.69 -6.73
N GLU A 80 -6.09 -4.56 -7.83
CA GLU A 80 -6.21 -3.28 -8.54
C GLU A 80 -6.78 -2.19 -7.65
N TYR A 81 -7.84 -2.49 -6.91
CA TYR A 81 -8.46 -1.51 -6.04
C TYR A 81 -7.59 -1.12 -4.84
N LEU A 82 -6.78 -2.04 -4.32
CA LEU A 82 -5.78 -1.73 -3.29
C LEU A 82 -4.71 -0.79 -3.84
N VAL A 83 -4.18 -1.04 -5.04
CA VAL A 83 -3.21 -0.15 -5.70
C VAL A 83 -3.82 1.23 -5.93
N TYR A 84 -5.02 1.28 -6.53
CA TYR A 84 -5.74 2.52 -6.82
C TYR A 84 -6.00 3.32 -5.54
N SER A 85 -6.54 2.69 -4.51
CA SER A 85 -6.89 3.36 -3.24
C SER A 85 -5.66 3.90 -2.52
N LEU A 86 -4.56 3.15 -2.46
CA LEU A 86 -3.32 3.62 -1.84
C LEU A 86 -2.72 4.80 -2.61
N GLN A 87 -2.64 4.73 -3.94
CA GLN A 87 -2.14 5.83 -4.77
C GLN A 87 -2.98 7.09 -4.63
N ARG A 88 -4.30 6.93 -4.62
CA ARG A 88 -5.23 8.04 -4.43
C ARG A 88 -5.01 8.70 -3.07
N THR A 89 -4.93 7.89 -2.02
CA THR A 89 -4.84 8.38 -0.64
C THR A 89 -3.56 9.20 -0.43
N ILE A 90 -2.41 8.75 -0.93
CA ILE A 90 -1.15 9.52 -0.82
C ILE A 90 -1.15 10.83 -1.61
N ARG A 91 -2.06 11.00 -2.56
CA ARG A 91 -2.24 12.24 -3.36
C ARG A 91 -3.41 13.08 -2.88
N SER A 92 -4.16 12.63 -1.88
CA SER A 92 -5.30 13.37 -1.35
C SER A 92 -4.82 14.71 -0.79
N THR A 93 -5.55 15.78 -1.12
CA THR A 93 -5.31 17.10 -0.54
C THR A 93 -5.56 17.11 0.96
N THR A 94 -6.45 16.23 1.45
CA THR A 94 -6.73 16.06 2.87
C THR A 94 -5.49 15.50 3.56
N VAL A 95 -4.97 14.36 3.09
CA VAL A 95 -3.72 13.76 3.58
C VAL A 95 -2.57 14.76 3.50
N ALA A 96 -2.40 15.45 2.38
CA ALA A 96 -1.34 16.45 2.22
C ALA A 96 -1.44 17.65 3.19
N ALA A 97 -2.63 17.96 3.71
CA ALA A 97 -2.83 19.06 4.64
C ALA A 97 -2.35 18.75 6.07
N TRP A 98 -2.25 17.48 6.45
CA TRP A 98 -1.89 17.08 7.82
C TRP A 98 -0.71 16.10 7.92
N VAL A 99 -0.31 15.45 6.83
CA VAL A 99 0.92 14.66 6.78
C VAL A 99 2.12 15.58 6.63
N SER A 100 3.11 15.42 7.51
CA SER A 100 4.33 16.21 7.44
C SER A 100 5.21 15.76 6.25
N PRO A 101 6.02 16.66 5.66
CA PRO A 101 7.01 16.26 4.66
C PRO A 101 7.99 15.19 5.18
N GLU A 102 8.28 15.19 6.47
CA GLU A 102 9.12 14.20 7.14
C GLU A 102 8.45 12.81 7.18
N ASP A 103 7.16 12.74 7.50
CA ASP A 103 6.40 11.48 7.46
C ASP A 103 6.42 10.88 6.05
N LEU A 104 6.21 11.71 5.02
CA LEU A 104 6.29 11.27 3.63
C LEU A 104 7.69 10.81 3.25
N ALA A 105 8.75 11.49 3.69
CA ALA A 105 10.12 11.07 3.42
C ALA A 105 10.44 9.72 4.09
N ASN A 106 10.01 9.53 5.35
CA ASN A 106 10.27 8.34 6.14
C ASN A 106 9.51 7.10 5.63
N HIS A 107 8.31 7.29 5.07
CA HIS A 107 7.41 6.21 4.69
C HIS A 107 7.21 6.07 3.17
N GLY A 108 7.65 7.06 2.38
CA GLY A 108 7.47 7.12 0.94
C GLY A 108 8.15 5.96 0.21
N LEU A 109 9.37 5.60 0.61
CA LEU A 109 10.09 4.46 0.01
C LEU A 109 9.40 3.12 0.23
N ILE A 110 8.85 2.90 1.43
CA ILE A 110 8.12 1.66 1.76
C ILE A 110 6.76 1.65 1.04
N THR A 111 6.08 2.79 0.99
CA THR A 111 4.83 2.94 0.22
C THR A 111 5.06 2.63 -1.26
N TYR A 112 6.14 3.15 -1.84
CA TYR A 112 6.56 2.83 -3.19
C TYR A 112 6.82 1.33 -3.35
N HIS A 113 7.53 0.70 -2.41
CA HIS A 113 7.81 -0.73 -2.46
C HIS A 113 6.53 -1.56 -2.45
N VAL A 114 5.59 -1.26 -1.55
CA VAL A 114 4.30 -1.94 -1.48
C VAL A 114 3.51 -1.78 -2.77
N LEU A 115 3.39 -0.55 -3.29
CA LEU A 115 2.73 -0.28 -4.58
C LEU A 115 3.36 -1.06 -5.72
N LYS A 116 4.70 -1.02 -5.83
CA LYS A 116 5.43 -1.72 -6.87
C LYS A 116 5.18 -3.22 -6.82
N ARG A 117 5.25 -3.83 -5.62
CA ARG A 117 5.03 -5.27 -5.46
C ARG A 117 3.63 -5.71 -5.84
N LEU A 118 2.61 -4.92 -5.50
CA LEU A 118 1.23 -5.19 -5.92
C LEU A 118 1.09 -5.10 -7.45
N ILE A 119 1.69 -4.09 -8.09
CA ILE A 119 1.67 -3.92 -9.56
C ILE A 119 2.42 -5.07 -10.26
N ASP A 120 3.62 -5.42 -9.79
CA ASP A 120 4.42 -6.52 -10.33
C ASP A 120 3.65 -7.85 -10.24
N SER A 121 2.89 -8.06 -9.16
CA SER A 121 2.02 -9.23 -8.99
C SER A 121 0.82 -9.22 -9.93
N LEU A 122 0.15 -8.08 -10.13
CA LEU A 122 -0.95 -7.96 -11.11
C LEU A 122 -0.48 -8.26 -12.54
N GLU A 123 0.72 -7.79 -12.91
CA GLU A 123 1.30 -8.06 -14.22
C GLU A 123 1.49 -9.56 -14.49
N SER A 124 1.78 -10.34 -13.44
CA SER A 124 2.01 -11.77 -13.56
C SER A 124 0.74 -12.59 -13.84
N GLU A 125 -0.46 -12.04 -13.62
CA GLU A 125 -1.74 -12.72 -13.87
C GLU A 125 -2.18 -12.69 -15.35
N GLY A 126 -1.54 -11.88 -16.20
CA GLY A 126 -1.76 -11.87 -17.65
C GLY A 126 -2.39 -10.58 -18.22
N VAL A 127 -2.96 -10.69 -19.41
CA VAL A 127 -3.27 -9.53 -20.29
C VAL A 127 -4.41 -8.64 -19.78
N ALA A 128 -5.32 -9.17 -18.95
CA ALA A 128 -6.51 -8.45 -18.49
C ALA A 128 -6.21 -7.13 -17.75
N HIS A 129 -5.02 -7.03 -17.15
CA HIS A 129 -4.62 -5.90 -16.30
C HIS A 129 -3.52 -5.03 -16.95
N HIS A 130 -3.14 -5.30 -18.20
CA HIS A 130 -1.94 -4.70 -18.82
C HIS A 130 -2.04 -3.17 -18.95
N GLU A 131 -3.17 -2.64 -19.41
CA GLU A 131 -3.37 -1.19 -19.56
C GLU A 131 -3.34 -0.46 -18.20
N PHE A 132 -3.95 -1.06 -17.18
CA PHE A 132 -3.93 -0.55 -15.81
C PHE A 132 -2.51 -0.56 -15.24
N VAL A 133 -1.79 -1.67 -15.37
CA VAL A 133 -0.39 -1.83 -14.94
C VAL A 133 0.52 -0.78 -15.59
N GLU A 134 0.42 -0.57 -16.90
CA GLU A 134 1.21 0.45 -17.61
C GLU A 134 0.94 1.87 -17.10
N GLN A 135 -0.34 2.22 -16.88
CA GLN A 135 -0.69 3.50 -16.25
C GLN A 135 -0.07 3.62 -14.85
N MET A 136 -0.22 2.58 -14.03
CA MET A 136 0.27 2.57 -12.65
C MET A 136 1.80 2.63 -12.57
N ARG A 137 2.54 2.04 -13.49
CA ARG A 137 4.01 2.16 -13.54
C ARG A 137 4.46 3.60 -13.77
N ALA A 138 3.85 4.29 -14.74
CA ALA A 138 4.18 5.70 -15.01
C ALA A 138 3.92 6.57 -13.77
N GLU A 139 2.86 6.27 -13.03
CA GLU A 139 2.48 6.95 -11.81
C GLU A 139 3.41 6.66 -10.62
N VAL A 140 3.80 5.40 -10.44
CA VAL A 140 4.75 4.96 -9.41
C VAL A 140 6.15 5.51 -9.66
N ALA A 141 6.58 5.60 -10.92
CA ALA A 141 7.85 6.21 -11.29
C ALA A 141 7.91 7.70 -10.92
N ARG A 142 6.82 8.45 -11.15
CA ARG A 142 6.71 9.86 -10.72
C ARG A 142 6.76 9.99 -9.21
N PHE A 143 6.07 9.11 -8.48
CA PHE A 143 6.09 9.13 -7.01
C PHE A 143 7.50 8.89 -6.47
N ARG A 144 8.25 7.91 -7.00
CA ARG A 144 9.65 7.67 -6.57
C ARG A 144 10.55 8.89 -6.81
N ALA A 145 10.37 9.59 -7.92
CA ALA A 145 11.16 10.78 -8.25
C ALA A 145 10.95 11.94 -7.26
N SER A 146 9.84 11.94 -6.50
CA SER A 146 9.59 12.92 -5.44
C SER A 146 10.42 12.68 -4.17
N PHE A 147 11.14 11.56 -4.07
CA PHE A 147 12.00 11.23 -2.94
C PHE A 147 13.45 11.08 -3.45
N PRO A 148 14.43 11.79 -2.85
CA PRO A 148 15.84 11.65 -3.22
C PRO A 148 16.41 10.26 -2.89
#